data_AF-A0A933IXN0-F1
#
_entry.id   AF-A0A933IXN0-F1
#
_cell.length_a   1.000
_cell.length_b   1.000
_cell.length_c   1.000
_cell.angle_alpha   90.00
_cell.angle_beta   90.00
_cell.angle_gamma   90.00
#
_symmetry.space_group_name_H-M   'P 1'
#
loop_
_entity.id
_entity.type
_entity.pdbx_description
1 polymer ?
#
loop_
_entity_poly.entity_id
_entity_poly.type
_entity_poly.pdbx_seq_one_letter_code
_entity_poly.pdbx_strand_id
1 'polypeptide(L)' 'MHPVFGKCPVCGQELTVTRLECRACGTDISGQFSIGRLARLRSDEIEFVETFIKNRAT' A
#
# COMPACT_ATOMS: atom_id res chain seq x y z
N MET A 1 -12.14 3.76 -0.33
CA MET A 1 -11.15 2.74 0.10
C MET A 1 -10.25 3.40 1.14
N HIS A 2 -9.96 2.72 2.25
CA HIS A 2 -9.01 3.22 3.25
C HIS A 2 -7.59 2.75 2.92
N PRO A 3 -6.56 3.54 3.26
CA PRO A 3 -5.18 3.14 3.07
C PRO A 3 -4.85 1.90 3.91
N VAL A 4 -4.03 1.02 3.35
CA VAL A 4 -3.55 -0.18 4.05
C VAL A 4 -2.36 0.19 4.92
N PHE A 5 -2.34 -0.29 6.17
CA PHE A 5 -1.16 -0.17 7.02
C PHE A 5 -0.06 -1.10 6.51
N GLY A 6 1.11 -0.56 6.17
CA GLY A 6 2.26 -1.38 5.75
C GLY A 6 2.94 -2.15 6.89
N LYS A 7 2.66 -1.76 8.14
CA LYS A 7 3.24 -2.34 9.37
C LYS A 7 2.17 -2.70 10.39
N CYS A 8 2.44 -3.73 11.17
CA CYS A 8 1.60 -4.17 12.27
C CYS A 8 1.66 -3.13 13.40
N PRO A 9 0.52 -2.52 13.80
CA PRO A 9 0.51 -1.50 14.85
C PRO A 9 0.85 -2.07 16.25
N VAL A 10 0.85 -3.41 16.40
CA VAL A 10 1.16 -4.08 17.67
C VAL A 10 2.66 -4.37 17.81
N CYS A 11 3.31 -4.91 16.78
CA CYS A 11 4.71 -5.37 16.86
C CYS A 11 5.67 -4.66 15.88
N GLY A 12 5.18 -3.77 15.01
CA GLY A 12 5.98 -3.01 14.05
C GLY A 12 6.51 -3.80 12.85
N GLN A 13 6.25 -5.11 12.78
CA GLN A 13 6.65 -5.96 11.65
C GLN A 13 5.86 -5.65 10.38
N GLU A 14 6.37 -6.05 9.22
CA GLU A 14 5.70 -5.81 7.94
C GLU A 14 4.41 -6.63 7.83
N LEU A 15 3.33 -5.97 7.39
CA LEU A 15 2.10 -6.67 7.02
C LEU A 15 2.22 -7.21 5.60
N THR A 16 1.53 -8.32 5.34
CA THR A 16 1.45 -8.94 4.01
C THR A 16 -0.02 -9.04 3.61
N VAL A 17 -0.33 -8.80 2.33
CA VAL A 17 -1.70 -8.97 1.83
C VAL A 17 -1.93 -10.46 1.62
N THR A 18 -3.04 -10.98 2.13
CA THR A 18 -3.38 -12.42 2.03
C THR A 18 -4.47 -12.72 1.01
N ARG A 19 -5.24 -11.70 0.60
CA ARG A 19 -6.41 -11.84 -0.26
C ARG A 19 -6.64 -10.60 -1.10
N LEU A 20 -6.88 -10.80 -2.40
CA LEU A 20 -7.24 -9.77 -3.37
C LEU A 20 -8.58 -10.13 -3.99
N GLU A 21 -9.46 -9.13 -4.14
CA GLU A 21 -10.78 -9.31 -4.73
C GLU A 21 -10.95 -8.39 -5.93
N CYS A 22 -11.30 -8.94 -7.08
CA CYS A 22 -11.68 -8.17 -8.25
C CYS A 22 -13.12 -7.69 -8.11
N ARG A 23 -13.31 -6.37 -8.00
CA ARG A 23 -14.66 -5.78 -7.89
C ARG A 23 -15.53 -5.97 -9.14
N ALA A 24 -14.94 -6.23 -10.31
CA ALA A 24 -15.68 -6.34 -11.56
C ALA A 24 -16.27 -7.74 -11.79
N CYS A 25 -15.54 -8.79 -11.43
CA CYS A 25 -15.93 -10.18 -11.70
C CYS A 25 -16.00 -11.07 -10.44
N GLY A 26 -15.70 -10.51 -9.26
CA GLY A 26 -15.75 -11.24 -7.98
C GLY A 26 -14.63 -12.27 -7.79
N THR A 27 -13.62 -12.30 -8.67
CA THR A 27 -12.49 -13.22 -8.52
C THR A 27 -11.75 -12.93 -7.21
N ASP A 28 -11.67 -13.95 -6.35
CA ASP A 28 -10.83 -13.97 -5.16
C ASP A 28 -9.49 -14.63 -5.49
N ILE A 29 -8.40 -13.96 -5.16
CA ILE A 29 -7.05 -14.47 -5.29
C ILE A 29 -6.41 -14.45 -3.91
N SER A 30 -6.14 -15.65 -3.40
CA SER A 30 -5.52 -15.87 -2.09
C SER A 30 -4.05 -16.28 -2.25
N GLY A 31 -3.18 -15.78 -1.37
CA GLY A 31 -1.73 -15.99 -1.45
C GLY A 31 -0.97 -15.06 -0.51
N GLN A 32 0.35 -14.97 -0.65
CA GLN A 32 1.16 -14.06 0.16
C GLN A 32 1.74 -12.98 -0.75
N PHE A 33 1.20 -11.76 -0.66
CA PHE A 33 1.56 -10.64 -1.54
C PHE A 33 2.23 -9.52 -0.74
N SER A 34 3.37 -9.05 -1.21
CA SER A 34 4.07 -7.91 -0.61
C SER A 34 3.28 -6.62 -0.80
N ILE A 35 3.13 -5.85 0.27
CA ILE A 35 2.67 -4.46 0.18
C ILE A 35 3.74 -3.65 -0.55
N GLY A 36 3.35 -3.00 -1.65
CA GLY A 36 4.26 -2.22 -2.51
C GLY A 36 5.03 -1.16 -1.71
N ARG A 37 6.25 -0.83 -2.14
CA ARG A 37 7.20 0.00 -1.35
C ARG A 37 6.62 1.34 -0.91
N LEU A 38 5.80 1.98 -1.74
CA LEU A 38 5.18 3.27 -1.44
C LEU A 38 4.07 3.18 -0.38
N ALA A 39 3.40 2.04 -0.24
CA ALA A 39 2.38 1.83 0.79
C ALA A 39 2.97 1.56 2.19
N ARG A 40 4.31 1.48 2.29
CA ARG A 40 5.05 1.43 3.56
C ARG A 40 5.43 2.81 4.08
N LEU A 41 5.29 3.84 3.24
CA LEU A 41 5.57 5.22 3.60
C LEU A 41 4.50 5.74 4.55
N ARG A 42 4.90 6.58 5.49
CA ARG A 42 3.97 7.36 6.31
C ARG A 42 3.27 8.42 5.45
N SER A 43 2.18 8.97 5.94
CA SER A 43 1.39 9.96 5.21
C SER A 43 2.20 11.19 4.78
N ASP A 44 3.12 11.68 5.63
CA ASP A 44 4.04 12.79 5.34
C ASP A 44 5.01 12.46 4.18
N GLU A 45 5.49 11.22 4.15
CA GLU A 45 6.41 10.75 3.10
C GLU A 45 5.68 10.56 1.76
N ILE A 46 4.42 10.12 1.78
CA ILE A 46 3.58 10.04 0.57
C ILE A 46 3.32 11.43 0.01
N GLU A 47 2.97 12.40 0.86
CA GLU A 47 2.72 13.78 0.44
C GLU A 47 3.97 14.41 -0.22
N PHE A 48 5.16 14.13 0.34
CA PHE A 48 6.43 14.53 -0.28
C PHE A 48 6.60 13.91 -1.67
N VAL A 49 6.40 12.59 -1.81
CA VAL A 49 6.54 11.90 -3.11
C VAL A 49 5.55 12.44 -4.13
N GLU A 50 4.29 12.64 -3.76
CA GLU A 50 3.29 13.25 -4.64
C GLU A 50 3.68 14.65 -5.08
N THR A 51 4.15 15.47 -4.14
CA THR A 51 4.59 16.85 -4.42
C THR A 51 5.80 16.85 -5.35
N PHE A 52 6.76 15.97 -5.11
CA PHE A 52 7.94 15.82 -5.96
C PHE A 52 7.56 15.43 -7.40
N ILE A 53 6.71 14.41 -7.57
CA ILE A 53 6.23 13.98 -8.89
C ILE A 53 5.48 15.13 -9.58
N LYS A 54 4.56 15.81 -8.88
CA LYS A 54 3.78 16.94 -9.44
C LYS A 54 4.65 18.11 -9.92
N ASN A 55 5.78 18.37 -9.25
CA ASN A 55 6.60 19.56 -9.52
C ASN A 55 7.87 19.29 -10.32
N ARG A 56 8.32 18.03 -10.44
CA ARG A 56 9.64 17.69 -11.03
C ARG A 56 9.71 16.36 -11.78
N ALA A 57 8.60 15.70 -12.12
CA ALA A 57 8.63 14.57 -13.05
C ALA A 57 8.89 15.07 -14.48
N THR A 58 10.13 15.48 -14.73
CA THR A 58 10.67 15.81 -16.05
C THR A 58 11.41 14.59 -16.59
#